data_AF-A0A235ABG6-F1
#
_entry.id   AF-A0A235ABG6-F1
#
_cell.length_a   1.000
_cell.length_b   1.000
_cell.length_c   1.000
_cell.angle_alpha   90.00
_cell.angle_beta   90.00
_cell.angle_gamma   90.00
#
_symmetry.space_group_name_H-M   'P 1'
#
loop_
_entity.id
_entity.type
_entity.pdbx_description
1 polymer ?
#
loop_
_entity_poly.entity_id
_entity_poly.type
_entity_poly.pdbx_seq_one_letter_code
_entity_poly.pdbx_strand_id
1 'polypeptide(L)'
;MLAIASQHDSDAAALGVYANALEQIQAEQRSIEAERGAAEEALRALSSRSESLGDRLERAVAQGDAELERATRGELQRNSWNQRTEAGHVSMATARLRLLAERRRHEDAACVAALSGSNSRGGLTSPRSGSRVIRAAGDLRNLSVGDILTLLHTDPAAFDALLDEDPADVARWWSALSLEQQSTLVVMAPTLIGQLNGVPVMVRVAANRLNARDQIAKDRAYLAQWELNREKELEQQARTGAGYDERFWVGQDERMREVRNRIAYLNGALTPDANGRYVQLVLLDVENHRIAEMFGTPGADTRATLVHVPGTFTNLNSFYDGGAQDLPRRIAERQPGTVTFAWKGAPFPGEFHSPSDGAGMALGLSEANDPTYAAGAATPLAGFFAGIQQSHDLDHAASDISGHSWGMAGISAGETEGMRPRNVFSLSGAYVVEDWPRNAENYYHVSYERDILTVGQGVVFSPSLGVSVDEDSILGGLVGGGRAPQYQHDFQPLVGDDFVLEHDTGLGPGETHELVGSGKPENDRVIDEMRGKLMQ
;
A
#
# COMPACT_ATOMS: atom_id res chain seq x y z
N MET A 1 -23.77 15.96 61.48
CA MET A 1 -23.14 16.83 60.47
C MET A 1 -22.14 16.08 59.59
N LEU A 2 -21.22 15.27 60.13
CA LEU A 2 -20.24 14.50 59.34
C LEU A 2 -20.84 13.52 58.31
N ALA A 3 -21.96 12.85 58.62
CA ALA A 3 -22.61 11.89 57.71
C ALA A 3 -23.36 12.52 56.53
N ILE A 4 -23.81 13.79 56.67
CA ILE A 4 -24.48 14.52 55.59
C ILE A 4 -23.42 15.06 54.63
N ALA A 5 -22.31 15.59 55.15
CA ALA A 5 -21.19 16.05 54.32
C ALA A 5 -20.60 14.91 53.46
N SER A 6 -20.37 13.72 54.03
CA SER A 6 -19.87 12.56 53.28
C SER A 6 -20.82 12.06 52.19
N GLN A 7 -22.13 12.24 52.38
CA GLN A 7 -23.14 11.86 51.42
C GLN A 7 -23.19 12.84 50.23
N HIS A 8 -23.11 14.14 50.51
CA HIS A 8 -23.01 15.16 49.48
C HIS A 8 -21.73 15.01 48.63
N ASP A 9 -20.60 14.66 49.25
CA ASP A 9 -19.34 14.43 48.53
C ASP A 9 -19.42 13.17 47.63
N SER A 10 -20.09 12.11 48.09
CA SER A 10 -20.31 10.90 47.29
C SER A 10 -21.24 11.14 46.10
N ASP A 11 -22.34 11.88 46.31
CA ASP A 11 -23.28 12.21 45.24
C ASP A 11 -22.64 13.14 44.22
N ALA A 12 -21.84 14.13 44.66
CA ALA A 12 -21.08 15.01 43.78
C ALA A 12 -20.05 14.24 42.94
N ALA A 13 -19.35 13.26 43.52
CA ALA A 13 -18.41 12.41 42.79
C ALA A 13 -19.11 11.54 41.74
N ALA A 14 -20.25 10.93 42.08
CA ALA A 14 -21.04 10.12 41.15
C ALA A 14 -21.56 10.95 39.96
N LEU A 15 -22.05 12.17 40.24
CA LEU A 15 -22.47 13.10 39.19
C LEU A 15 -21.30 13.58 38.34
N GLY A 16 -20.10 13.80 38.92
CA GLY A 16 -18.90 14.16 38.17
C GLY A 16 -18.42 13.06 37.21
N VAL A 17 -18.39 11.81 37.66
CA VAL A 17 -18.08 10.65 36.80
C VAL A 17 -19.08 10.53 35.66
N TYR A 18 -20.37 10.64 35.98
CA TYR A 18 -21.43 10.58 34.98
C TYR A 18 -21.33 11.72 33.96
N ALA A 19 -21.10 12.96 34.41
CA ALA A 19 -20.92 14.12 33.52
C ALA A 19 -19.77 13.91 32.52
N ASN A 20 -18.62 13.44 32.97
CA ASN A 20 -17.49 13.11 32.11
C ASN A 20 -17.84 12.01 31.10
N ALA A 21 -18.54 10.95 31.54
CA ALA A 21 -19.00 9.89 30.65
C ALA A 21 -19.98 10.41 29.59
N LEU A 22 -20.86 11.36 29.95
CA LEU A 22 -21.76 12.00 28.99
C LEU A 22 -21.04 12.85 27.97
N GLU A 23 -20.03 13.61 28.38
CA GLU A 23 -19.22 14.42 27.47
C GLU A 23 -18.49 13.55 26.44
N GLN A 24 -17.90 12.42 26.89
CA GLN A 24 -17.27 11.44 26.00
C GLN A 24 -18.28 10.82 25.02
N ILE A 25 -19.43 10.35 25.52
CA ILE A 25 -20.51 9.80 24.70
C ILE A 25 -20.98 10.82 23.66
N GLN A 26 -21.17 12.08 24.05
CA GLN A 26 -21.60 13.13 23.12
C GLN A 26 -20.54 13.46 22.06
N ALA A 27 -19.26 13.46 22.43
CA ALA A 27 -18.17 13.66 21.48
C ALA A 27 -18.11 12.50 20.46
N GLU A 28 -18.20 11.26 20.93
CA GLU A 28 -18.26 10.06 20.09
C GLU A 28 -19.50 10.07 19.18
N GLN A 29 -20.68 10.45 19.71
CA GLN A 29 -21.90 10.56 18.92
C GLN A 29 -21.74 11.53 17.75
N ARG A 30 -21.22 12.75 18.01
CA ARG A 30 -21.01 13.75 16.95
C ARG A 30 -20.05 13.25 15.88
N SER A 31 -19.00 12.54 16.27
CA SER A 31 -18.07 11.91 15.32
C SER A 31 -18.78 10.89 14.44
N ILE A 32 -19.52 9.95 15.04
CA ILE A 32 -20.21 8.88 14.29
C ILE A 32 -21.31 9.46 13.38
N GLU A 33 -22.03 10.49 13.82
CA GLU A 33 -23.03 11.17 12.99
C GLU A 33 -22.41 11.91 11.81
N ALA A 34 -21.25 12.55 12.01
CA ALA A 34 -20.49 13.18 10.93
C ALA A 34 -19.98 12.14 9.92
N GLU A 35 -19.44 11.01 10.40
CA GLU A 35 -19.02 9.87 9.57
C GLU A 35 -20.20 9.34 8.74
N ARG A 36 -21.37 9.11 9.37
CA ARG A 36 -22.57 8.65 8.68
C ARG A 36 -23.03 9.65 7.63
N GLY A 37 -23.07 10.94 7.96
CA GLY A 37 -23.48 12.00 7.04
C GLY A 37 -22.58 12.09 5.81
N ALA A 38 -21.27 11.99 6.01
CA ALA A 38 -20.30 11.96 4.91
C ALA A 38 -20.47 10.73 4.01
N ALA A 39 -20.70 9.54 4.60
CA ALA A 39 -20.96 8.32 3.84
C ALA A 39 -22.29 8.37 3.06
N GLU A 40 -23.35 8.92 3.65
CA GLU A 40 -24.64 9.14 2.97
C GLU A 40 -24.51 10.12 1.81
N GLU A 41 -23.73 11.19 1.97
CA GLU A 41 -23.44 12.14 0.91
C GLU A 41 -22.63 11.52 -0.23
N ALA A 42 -21.60 10.72 0.11
CA ALA A 42 -20.84 9.95 -0.87
C ALA A 42 -21.73 8.95 -1.61
N LEU A 43 -22.63 8.24 -0.91
CA LEU A 43 -23.59 7.32 -1.52
C LEU A 43 -24.52 8.04 -2.51
N ARG A 44 -25.01 9.24 -2.18
CA ARG A 44 -25.80 10.08 -3.09
C ARG A 44 -25.00 10.43 -4.34
N ALA A 45 -23.77 10.90 -4.19
CA ALA A 45 -22.90 11.25 -5.31
C ALA A 45 -22.59 10.04 -6.22
N LEU A 46 -22.29 8.89 -5.63
CA LEU A 46 -22.04 7.65 -6.35
C LEU A 46 -23.30 7.13 -7.06
N SER A 47 -24.48 7.33 -6.49
CA SER A 47 -25.75 6.96 -7.13
C SER A 47 -26.02 7.81 -8.37
N SER A 48 -25.87 9.12 -8.28
CA SER A 48 -25.95 10.01 -9.44
C SER A 48 -24.88 9.69 -10.50
N ARG A 49 -23.67 9.32 -10.08
CA ARG A 49 -22.62 8.85 -11.01
C ARG A 49 -23.02 7.55 -11.71
N SER A 50 -23.64 6.61 -10.99
CA SER A 50 -24.12 5.35 -11.56
C SER A 50 -25.15 5.56 -12.67
N GLU A 51 -26.07 6.51 -12.49
CA GLU A 51 -27.05 6.91 -13.51
C GLU A 51 -26.36 7.47 -14.76
N SER A 52 -25.45 8.44 -14.57
CA SER A 52 -24.67 9.03 -15.67
C SER A 52 -23.82 8.01 -16.43
N LEU A 53 -23.20 7.07 -15.71
CA LEU A 53 -22.45 5.97 -16.32
C LEU A 53 -23.37 4.98 -17.06
N GLY A 54 -24.57 4.73 -16.55
CA GLY A 54 -25.61 3.96 -17.25
C GLY A 54 -25.97 4.59 -18.59
N ASP A 55 -26.29 5.88 -18.61
CA ASP A 55 -26.60 6.62 -19.84
C ASP A 55 -25.42 6.61 -20.83
N ARG A 56 -24.18 6.72 -20.31
CA ARG A 56 -22.96 6.66 -21.13
C ARG A 56 -22.77 5.27 -21.73
N LEU A 57 -23.06 4.21 -20.97
CA LEU A 57 -22.99 2.83 -21.44
C LEU A 57 -24.01 2.58 -22.54
N GLU A 58 -25.26 3.01 -22.36
CA GLU A 58 -26.31 2.89 -23.37
C GLU A 58 -25.93 3.59 -24.68
N ARG A 59 -25.34 4.80 -24.59
CA ARG A 59 -24.84 5.51 -25.78
C ARG A 59 -23.69 4.77 -26.46
N ALA A 60 -22.74 4.24 -25.70
CA ALA A 60 -21.61 3.48 -26.25
C ALA A 60 -22.10 2.24 -27.01
N VAL A 61 -23.02 1.48 -26.40
CA VAL A 61 -23.64 0.29 -27.01
C VAL A 61 -24.41 0.68 -28.28
N ALA A 62 -25.22 1.73 -28.24
CA ALA A 62 -25.99 2.19 -29.39
C ALA A 62 -25.10 2.65 -30.56
N GLN A 63 -23.90 3.15 -30.27
CA GLN A 63 -22.91 3.59 -31.25
C GLN A 63 -21.98 2.46 -31.72
N GLY A 64 -22.03 1.29 -31.07
CA GLY A 64 -21.10 0.18 -31.34
C GLY A 64 -19.66 0.47 -30.90
N ASP A 65 -19.46 1.40 -29.96
CA ASP A 65 -18.14 1.76 -29.44
C ASP A 65 -17.72 0.78 -28.33
N ALA A 66 -17.06 -0.31 -28.74
CA ALA A 66 -16.64 -1.39 -27.84
C ALA A 66 -15.57 -0.96 -26.81
N GLU A 67 -14.76 0.07 -27.13
CA GLU A 67 -13.75 0.58 -26.19
C GLU A 67 -14.41 1.40 -25.09
N LEU A 68 -15.29 2.33 -25.48
CA LEU A 68 -16.06 3.13 -24.54
C LEU A 68 -16.99 2.27 -23.68
N GLU A 69 -17.61 1.25 -24.26
CA GLU A 69 -18.43 0.29 -23.53
C GLU A 69 -17.63 -0.37 -22.40
N ARG A 70 -16.47 -0.96 -22.74
CA ARG A 70 -15.61 -1.66 -21.78
C ARG A 70 -15.12 -0.75 -20.67
N ALA A 71 -14.64 0.44 -21.03
CA ALA A 71 -14.20 1.44 -20.06
C ALA A 71 -15.34 1.82 -19.09
N THR A 72 -16.54 2.03 -19.62
CA THR A 72 -17.72 2.43 -18.82
C THR A 72 -18.19 1.28 -17.90
N ARG A 73 -18.14 0.02 -18.36
CA ARG A 73 -18.44 -1.15 -17.51
C ARG A 73 -17.47 -1.28 -16.34
N GLY A 74 -16.17 -1.08 -16.58
CA GLY A 74 -15.18 -1.04 -15.50
C GLY A 74 -15.47 0.08 -14.50
N GLU A 75 -15.81 1.28 -14.97
CA GLU A 75 -16.23 2.39 -14.11
C GLU A 75 -17.47 2.05 -13.26
N LEU A 76 -18.47 1.40 -13.85
CA LEU A 76 -19.68 0.95 -13.14
C LEU A 76 -19.35 -0.07 -12.05
N GLN A 77 -18.47 -1.04 -12.33
CA GLN A 77 -18.04 -2.02 -11.34
C GLN A 77 -17.32 -1.35 -10.16
N ARG A 78 -16.42 -0.40 -10.42
CA ARG A 78 -15.77 0.41 -9.37
C ARG A 78 -16.78 1.22 -8.57
N ASN A 79 -17.69 1.90 -9.26
CA ASN A 79 -18.72 2.72 -8.62
C ASN A 79 -19.64 1.86 -7.73
N SER A 80 -20.01 0.67 -8.19
CA SER A 80 -20.81 -0.31 -7.44
C SER A 80 -20.11 -0.79 -6.17
N TRP A 81 -18.80 -1.06 -6.25
CA TRP A 81 -17.99 -1.38 -5.07
C TRP A 81 -17.94 -0.21 -4.08
N ASN A 82 -17.69 1.00 -4.57
CA ASN A 82 -17.69 2.20 -3.73
C ASN A 82 -19.05 2.40 -3.03
N GLN A 83 -20.17 2.20 -3.74
CA GLN A 83 -21.50 2.28 -3.14
C GLN A 83 -21.70 1.24 -2.03
N ARG A 84 -21.24 0.00 -2.23
CA ARG A 84 -21.30 -1.03 -1.19
C ARG A 84 -20.49 -0.64 0.04
N THR A 85 -19.28 -0.11 -0.16
CA THR A 85 -18.42 0.39 0.93
C THR A 85 -19.10 1.50 1.72
N GLU A 86 -19.61 2.53 1.04
CA GLU A 86 -20.31 3.65 1.71
C GLU A 86 -21.60 3.18 2.40
N ALA A 87 -22.35 2.24 1.82
CA ALA A 87 -23.50 1.62 2.47
C ALA A 87 -23.11 0.82 3.73
N GLY A 88 -21.94 0.16 3.69
CA GLY A 88 -21.31 -0.47 4.84
C GLY A 88 -20.98 0.54 5.94
N HIS A 89 -20.42 1.71 5.59
CA HIS A 89 -20.18 2.80 6.54
C HIS A 89 -21.47 3.31 7.18
N VAL A 90 -22.55 3.49 6.42
CA VAL A 90 -23.85 3.90 6.97
C VAL A 90 -24.38 2.85 7.94
N SER A 91 -24.33 1.58 7.56
CA SER A 91 -24.79 0.46 8.40
C SER A 91 -23.97 0.35 9.68
N MET A 92 -22.65 0.51 9.57
CA MET A 92 -21.72 0.47 10.70
C MET A 92 -21.90 1.66 11.64
N ALA A 93 -21.97 2.89 11.12
CA ALA A 93 -22.24 4.06 11.93
C ALA A 93 -23.59 3.91 12.65
N THR A 94 -24.60 3.33 11.98
CA THR A 94 -25.88 2.99 12.61
C THR A 94 -25.72 1.97 13.73
N ALA A 95 -24.90 0.93 13.55
CA ALA A 95 -24.60 -0.05 14.60
C ALA A 95 -23.84 0.58 15.78
N ARG A 96 -22.82 1.41 15.52
CA ARG A 96 -22.03 2.14 16.54
C ARG A 96 -22.93 3.09 17.34
N LEU A 97 -23.86 3.78 16.70
CA LEU A 97 -24.85 4.62 17.39
C LEU A 97 -25.77 3.78 18.32
N ARG A 98 -26.15 2.56 17.92
CA ARG A 98 -26.92 1.66 18.80
C ARG A 98 -26.12 1.23 20.03
N LEU A 99 -24.85 0.87 19.85
CA LEU A 99 -23.94 0.53 20.95
C LEU A 99 -23.70 1.72 21.88
N LEU A 100 -23.53 2.92 21.33
CA LEU A 100 -23.39 4.14 22.10
C LEU A 100 -24.65 4.42 22.95
N ALA A 101 -25.83 4.17 22.39
CA ALA A 101 -27.09 4.27 23.13
C ALA A 101 -27.20 3.21 24.25
N GLU A 102 -26.65 2.01 24.06
CA GLU A 102 -26.54 0.99 25.11
C GLU A 102 -25.58 1.41 26.23
N ARG A 103 -24.40 1.90 25.87
CA ARG A 103 -23.43 2.47 26.83
C ARG A 103 -24.07 3.60 27.62
N ARG A 104 -24.79 4.51 26.96
CA ARG A 104 -25.52 5.57 27.65
C ARG A 104 -26.51 5.03 28.67
N ARG A 105 -27.33 4.03 28.31
CA ARG A 105 -28.25 3.38 29.25
C ARG A 105 -27.52 2.73 30.43
N HIS A 106 -26.34 2.17 30.21
CA HIS A 106 -25.50 1.61 31.26
C HIS A 106 -25.00 2.70 32.22
N GLU A 107 -24.47 3.81 31.70
CA GLU A 107 -24.01 4.94 32.52
C GLU A 107 -25.16 5.59 33.29
N ASP A 108 -26.35 5.71 32.67
CA ASP A 108 -27.56 6.19 33.34
C ASP A 108 -27.93 5.28 34.52
N ALA A 109 -27.95 3.96 34.29
CA ALA A 109 -28.25 2.97 35.32
C ALA A 109 -27.19 2.94 36.43
N ALA A 110 -25.91 3.10 36.09
CA ALA A 110 -24.80 3.17 37.04
C ALA A 110 -24.88 4.42 37.91
N CYS A 111 -25.20 5.58 37.32
CA CYS A 111 -25.43 6.82 38.05
C CYS A 111 -26.62 6.70 39.01
N VAL A 112 -27.75 6.18 38.52
CA VAL A 112 -28.94 5.90 39.36
C VAL A 112 -28.59 4.93 40.49
N ALA A 113 -27.85 3.86 40.20
CA ALA A 113 -27.43 2.88 41.19
C ALA A 113 -26.41 3.45 42.18
N ALA A 114 -25.56 4.41 41.80
CA ALA A 114 -24.64 5.08 42.71
C ALA A 114 -25.38 6.04 43.65
N LEU A 115 -26.33 6.83 43.11
CA LEU A 115 -27.19 7.75 43.87
C LEU A 115 -28.18 7.00 44.77
N SER A 116 -28.62 5.81 44.35
CA SER A 116 -29.49 4.90 45.11
C SER A 116 -28.71 3.86 45.93
N GLY A 117 -27.38 3.87 45.80
CA GLY A 117 -26.50 2.78 46.16
C GLY A 117 -26.06 2.82 47.61
N SER A 118 -25.49 1.73 48.04
CA SER A 118 -25.24 1.46 49.44
C SER A 118 -23.98 2.18 50.01
N ASN A 119 -23.46 3.21 49.35
CA ASN A 119 -22.65 4.26 50.01
C ASN A 119 -23.49 5.47 50.45
N SER A 120 -24.75 5.51 49.99
CA SER A 120 -25.92 6.19 50.57
C SER A 120 -26.65 5.27 51.59
N ARG A 121 -26.29 3.96 51.69
CA ARG A 121 -26.74 2.97 52.72
C ARG A 121 -26.09 1.54 52.65
N GLY A 122 -24.90 1.33 53.23
CA GLY A 122 -24.01 0.12 53.31
C GLY A 122 -24.06 -1.11 52.34
N GLY A 123 -23.01 -1.33 51.50
CA GLY A 123 -22.38 -2.65 51.14
C GLY A 123 -22.83 -3.58 49.97
N LEU A 124 -21.85 -3.91 49.08
CA LEU A 124 -21.50 -5.17 48.34
C LEU A 124 -22.32 -5.74 47.15
N THR A 125 -21.73 -5.77 45.93
CA THR A 125 -21.02 -6.91 45.26
C THR A 125 -20.79 -6.60 43.77
N SER A 126 -19.75 -7.19 43.16
CA SER A 126 -19.40 -7.02 41.73
C SER A 126 -19.16 -8.39 41.08
N PRO A 127 -19.64 -8.68 39.85
CA PRO A 127 -19.29 -9.91 39.14
C PRO A 127 -18.09 -9.72 38.20
N ARG A 128 -17.20 -10.72 38.21
CA ARG A 128 -16.10 -10.93 37.27
C ARG A 128 -16.65 -11.27 35.87
N SER A 129 -16.07 -10.65 34.83
CA SER A 129 -16.17 -11.16 33.46
C SER A 129 -14.90 -11.95 33.14
N GLY A 130 -15.06 -13.23 32.78
CA GLY A 130 -13.96 -14.10 32.37
C GLY A 130 -13.69 -13.94 30.89
N SER A 131 -12.48 -13.54 30.51
CA SER A 131 -12.04 -13.65 29.12
C SER A 131 -11.62 -15.09 28.86
N ARG A 132 -12.20 -15.70 27.82
CA ARG A 132 -11.60 -16.87 27.19
C ARG A 132 -10.43 -16.37 26.36
N VAL A 133 -9.23 -16.77 26.75
CA VAL A 133 -8.03 -16.64 25.91
C VAL A 133 -8.22 -17.59 24.73
N ILE A 134 -8.55 -17.04 23.55
CA ILE A 134 -8.48 -17.81 22.30
C ILE A 134 -7.00 -17.93 21.97
N ARG A 135 -6.45 -19.14 22.14
CA ARG A 135 -5.08 -19.47 21.76
C ARG A 135 -5.14 -20.50 20.64
N ALA A 136 -5.19 -19.99 19.41
CA ALA A 136 -4.82 -20.67 18.17
C ALA A 136 -4.69 -19.57 17.10
N ALA A 137 -3.55 -18.86 17.11
CA ALA A 137 -3.16 -18.03 15.98
C ALA A 137 -2.76 -18.97 14.83
N GLY A 138 -3.30 -18.74 13.63
CA GLY A 138 -2.98 -19.53 12.43
C GLY A 138 -4.13 -20.36 11.83
N ASP A 139 -5.40 -19.98 12.02
CA ASP A 139 -6.44 -20.47 11.11
C ASP A 139 -7.60 -19.47 11.02
N LEU A 140 -7.50 -18.51 10.09
CA LEU A 140 -8.58 -17.57 9.74
C LEU A 140 -9.94 -18.25 9.54
N ARG A 141 -9.95 -19.51 9.08
CA ARG A 141 -11.18 -20.27 8.76
C ARG A 141 -12.02 -20.59 9.99
N ASN A 142 -11.44 -20.56 11.19
CA ASN A 142 -12.11 -20.91 12.44
C ASN A 142 -12.51 -19.70 13.29
N LEU A 143 -12.15 -18.48 12.88
CA LEU A 143 -12.43 -17.26 13.64
C LEU A 143 -13.70 -16.59 13.11
N SER A 144 -14.61 -16.21 14.02
CA SER A 144 -15.70 -15.31 13.66
C SER A 144 -15.19 -13.89 13.43
N VAL A 145 -15.97 -13.04 12.74
CA VAL A 145 -15.64 -11.61 12.59
C VAL A 145 -15.42 -10.94 13.96
N GLY A 146 -16.22 -11.29 14.97
CA GLY A 146 -16.05 -10.77 16.33
C GLY A 146 -14.74 -11.21 16.99
N ASP A 147 -14.31 -12.45 16.75
CA ASP A 147 -13.04 -12.97 17.26
C ASP A 147 -11.86 -12.25 16.61
N ILE A 148 -11.91 -12.03 15.29
CA ILE A 148 -10.86 -11.29 14.56
C ILE A 148 -10.73 -9.88 15.12
N LEU A 149 -11.85 -9.15 15.26
CA LEU A 149 -11.81 -7.78 15.80
C LEU A 149 -11.29 -7.73 17.24
N THR A 150 -11.64 -8.73 18.05
CA THR A 150 -11.14 -8.84 19.42
C THR A 150 -9.64 -9.14 19.43
N LEU A 151 -9.18 -10.06 18.59
CA LEU A 151 -7.79 -10.48 18.49
C LEU A 151 -6.90 -9.31 18.05
N LEU A 152 -7.32 -8.57 17.01
CA LEU A 152 -6.62 -7.38 16.52
C LEU A 152 -6.46 -6.28 17.57
N HIS A 153 -7.41 -6.16 18.50
CA HIS A 153 -7.32 -5.20 19.59
C HIS A 153 -6.43 -5.68 20.76
N THR A 154 -6.26 -6.99 20.91
CA THR A 154 -5.67 -7.58 22.12
C THR A 154 -4.30 -8.20 21.91
N ASP A 155 -3.92 -8.52 20.67
CA ASP A 155 -2.67 -9.20 20.33
C ASP A 155 -2.07 -8.71 19.00
N PRO A 156 -1.06 -7.83 19.04
CA PRO A 156 -0.34 -7.39 17.84
C PRO A 156 0.37 -8.53 17.09
N ALA A 157 0.86 -9.58 17.78
CA ALA A 157 1.56 -10.68 17.11
C ALA A 157 0.60 -11.55 16.27
N ALA A 158 -0.68 -11.57 16.65
CA ALA A 158 -1.70 -12.20 15.85
C ALA A 158 -1.95 -11.47 14.52
N PHE A 159 -1.71 -10.15 14.46
CA PHE A 159 -1.82 -9.41 13.20
C PHE A 159 -0.81 -9.93 12.16
N ASP A 160 0.47 -10.03 12.56
CA ASP A 160 1.54 -10.51 11.67
C ASP A 160 1.27 -11.96 11.23
N ALA A 161 0.88 -12.83 12.17
CA ALA A 161 0.55 -14.21 11.86
C ALA A 161 -0.62 -14.34 10.87
N LEU A 162 -1.59 -13.42 10.91
CA LEU A 162 -2.69 -13.40 9.95
C LEU A 162 -2.25 -12.92 8.57
N LEU A 163 -1.28 -11.99 8.49
CA LEU A 163 -0.73 -11.53 7.21
C LEU A 163 0.12 -12.59 6.51
N ASP A 164 0.72 -13.50 7.26
CA ASP A 164 1.54 -14.61 6.77
C ASP A 164 0.72 -15.83 6.32
N GLU A 165 -0.61 -15.81 6.45
CA GLU A 165 -1.49 -16.88 5.98
C GLU A 165 -1.39 -17.09 4.46
N ASP A 166 -1.55 -18.33 4.01
CA ASP A 166 -1.50 -18.67 2.60
C ASP A 166 -2.60 -17.91 1.82
N PRO A 167 -2.26 -17.19 0.73
CA PRO A 167 -3.23 -16.38 0.01
C PRO A 167 -4.43 -17.16 -0.54
N ALA A 168 -4.28 -18.45 -0.86
CA ALA A 168 -5.40 -19.26 -1.33
C ALA A 168 -6.32 -19.66 -0.16
N ASP A 169 -5.78 -19.88 1.03
CA ASP A 169 -6.59 -20.06 2.25
C ASP A 169 -7.35 -18.79 2.63
N VAL A 170 -6.70 -17.62 2.55
CA VAL A 170 -7.37 -16.32 2.73
C VAL A 170 -8.49 -16.14 1.70
N ALA A 171 -8.24 -16.41 0.42
CA ALA A 171 -9.24 -16.26 -0.64
C ALA A 171 -10.49 -17.15 -0.39
N ARG A 172 -10.27 -18.40 0.05
CA ARG A 172 -11.34 -19.31 0.46
C ARG A 172 -12.13 -18.79 1.66
N TRP A 173 -11.42 -18.34 2.71
CA TRP A 173 -12.04 -17.76 3.89
C TRP A 173 -12.89 -16.53 3.53
N TRP A 174 -12.32 -15.58 2.78
CA TRP A 174 -12.99 -14.35 2.36
C TRP A 174 -14.26 -14.64 1.57
N SER A 175 -14.19 -15.58 0.63
CA SER A 175 -15.32 -15.98 -0.22
C SER A 175 -16.45 -16.70 0.55
N ALA A 176 -16.14 -17.29 1.70
CA ALA A 176 -17.13 -17.93 2.57
C ALA A 176 -17.90 -16.92 3.45
N LEU A 177 -17.39 -15.70 3.61
CA LEU A 177 -18.06 -14.64 4.36
C LEU A 177 -19.27 -14.09 3.60
N SER A 178 -20.33 -13.77 4.34
CA SER A 178 -21.42 -12.96 3.79
C SER A 178 -20.94 -11.55 3.44
N LEU A 179 -21.65 -10.88 2.51
CA LEU A 179 -21.33 -9.50 2.12
C LEU A 179 -21.34 -8.50 3.30
N GLU A 180 -22.21 -8.73 4.29
CA GLU A 180 -22.28 -7.93 5.51
C GLU A 180 -21.02 -8.10 6.38
N GLN A 181 -20.54 -9.35 6.51
CA GLN A 181 -19.30 -9.65 7.24
C GLN A 181 -18.08 -9.08 6.52
N GLN A 182 -18.00 -9.22 5.20
CA GLN A 182 -16.93 -8.62 4.39
C GLN A 182 -16.88 -7.10 4.57
N SER A 183 -18.03 -6.43 4.47
CA SER A 183 -18.14 -4.98 4.65
C SER A 183 -17.78 -4.57 6.08
N THR A 184 -18.17 -5.36 7.08
CA THR A 184 -17.79 -5.13 8.48
C THR A 184 -16.26 -5.16 8.65
N LEU A 185 -15.58 -6.16 8.09
CA LEU A 185 -14.12 -6.28 8.18
C LEU A 185 -13.39 -5.16 7.43
N VAL A 186 -13.87 -4.76 6.24
CA VAL A 186 -13.29 -3.61 5.51
C VAL A 186 -13.30 -2.35 6.37
N VAL A 187 -14.42 -2.10 7.06
CA VAL A 187 -14.60 -0.86 7.83
C VAL A 187 -13.94 -0.93 9.21
N MET A 188 -13.94 -2.09 9.87
CA MET A 188 -13.48 -2.24 11.26
C MET A 188 -12.06 -2.77 11.39
N ALA A 189 -11.52 -3.40 10.35
CA ALA A 189 -10.15 -3.87 10.28
C ALA A 189 -9.47 -3.45 8.96
N PRO A 190 -9.54 -2.17 8.54
CA PRO A 190 -9.02 -1.74 7.25
C PRO A 190 -7.50 -1.96 7.12
N THR A 191 -6.75 -1.88 8.22
CA THR A 191 -5.30 -2.17 8.23
C THR A 191 -5.01 -3.63 7.88
N LEU A 192 -5.79 -4.58 8.42
CA LEU A 192 -5.64 -6.01 8.09
C LEU A 192 -6.08 -6.25 6.65
N ILE A 193 -7.31 -5.88 6.32
CA ILE A 193 -7.91 -6.18 5.01
C ILE A 193 -7.16 -5.50 3.85
N GLY A 194 -6.59 -4.32 4.08
CA GLY A 194 -5.78 -3.62 3.09
C GLY A 194 -4.43 -4.29 2.78
N GLN A 195 -3.94 -5.16 3.66
CA GLN A 195 -2.64 -5.82 3.55
C GLN A 195 -2.74 -7.32 3.23
N LEU A 196 -3.88 -7.94 3.55
CA LEU A 196 -4.05 -9.39 3.53
C LEU A 196 -4.07 -9.94 2.09
N ASN A 197 -3.03 -10.69 1.71
CA ASN A 197 -2.93 -11.33 0.40
C ASN A 197 -4.00 -12.41 0.24
N GLY A 198 -4.63 -12.49 -0.94
CA GLY A 198 -5.79 -13.37 -1.19
C GLY A 198 -7.14 -12.67 -1.05
N VAL A 199 -7.21 -11.51 -0.40
CA VAL A 199 -8.39 -10.64 -0.48
C VAL A 199 -8.45 -9.96 -1.86
N PRO A 200 -9.64 -9.83 -2.49
CA PRO A 200 -9.78 -9.16 -3.79
C PRO A 200 -9.12 -7.78 -3.83
N VAL A 201 -8.37 -7.46 -4.88
CA VAL A 201 -7.57 -6.22 -4.91
C VAL A 201 -8.43 -4.95 -4.78
N MET A 202 -9.64 -4.94 -5.33
CA MET A 202 -10.57 -3.81 -5.18
C MET A 202 -11.10 -3.66 -3.74
N VAL A 203 -11.20 -4.76 -3.00
CA VAL A 203 -11.53 -4.73 -1.56
C VAL A 203 -10.35 -4.17 -0.77
N ARG A 204 -9.12 -4.56 -1.11
CA ARG A 204 -7.90 -3.98 -0.51
C ARG A 204 -7.80 -2.48 -0.78
N VAL A 205 -8.14 -2.02 -1.99
CA VAL A 205 -8.24 -0.59 -2.33
C VAL A 205 -9.27 0.12 -1.46
N ALA A 206 -10.45 -0.48 -1.27
CA ALA A 206 -11.47 0.10 -0.40
C ALA A 206 -11.00 0.22 1.06
N ALA A 207 -10.35 -0.81 1.60
CA ALA A 207 -9.77 -0.79 2.95
C ALA A 207 -8.64 0.25 3.07
N ASN A 208 -7.71 0.30 2.12
CA ASN A 208 -6.60 1.26 2.14
C ASN A 208 -7.05 2.70 1.90
N ARG A 209 -8.22 2.94 1.29
CA ARG A 209 -8.84 4.28 1.26
C ARG A 209 -9.18 4.78 2.66
N LEU A 210 -9.57 3.88 3.57
CA LEU A 210 -9.80 4.20 4.99
C LEU A 210 -8.48 4.43 5.71
N ASN A 211 -7.49 3.55 5.51
CA ASN A 211 -6.14 3.74 6.04
C ASN A 211 -5.54 5.09 5.59
N ALA A 212 -5.76 5.48 4.33
CA ALA A 212 -5.33 6.77 3.80
C ALA A 212 -6.02 7.95 4.50
N ARG A 213 -7.34 7.87 4.72
CA ARG A 213 -8.09 8.89 5.48
C ARG A 213 -7.53 9.06 6.88
N ASP A 214 -7.31 7.96 7.59
CA ASP A 214 -6.80 7.95 8.96
C ASP A 214 -5.36 8.48 9.00
N GLN A 215 -4.52 8.09 8.05
CA GLN A 215 -3.16 8.58 7.94
C GLN A 215 -3.10 10.09 7.64
N ILE A 216 -3.96 10.60 6.75
CA ILE A 216 -4.07 12.04 6.49
C ILE A 216 -4.43 12.79 7.78
N ALA A 217 -5.36 12.27 8.58
CA ALA A 217 -5.73 12.89 9.85
C ALA A 217 -4.54 12.92 10.83
N LYS A 218 -3.82 11.80 10.97
CA LYS A 218 -2.59 11.72 11.78
C LYS A 218 -1.53 12.73 11.30
N ASP A 219 -1.30 12.80 10.00
CA ASP A 219 -0.30 13.68 9.40
C ASP A 219 -0.64 15.17 9.56
N ARG A 220 -1.91 15.54 9.40
CA ARG A 220 -2.37 16.92 9.63
C ARG A 220 -2.22 17.32 11.10
N ALA A 221 -2.57 16.42 12.02
CA ALA A 221 -2.38 16.66 13.45
C ALA A 221 -0.88 16.80 13.80
N TYR A 222 -0.03 15.96 13.21
CA TYR A 222 1.41 16.04 13.37
C TYR A 222 1.99 17.37 12.84
N LEU A 223 1.60 17.80 11.64
CA LEU A 223 2.00 19.10 11.09
C LEU A 223 1.55 20.27 11.98
N ALA A 224 0.29 20.29 12.40
CA ALA A 224 -0.23 21.36 13.25
C ALA A 224 0.50 21.44 14.60
N GLN A 225 0.80 20.28 15.20
CA GLN A 225 1.57 20.22 16.44
C GLN A 225 3.02 20.70 16.25
N TRP A 226 3.64 20.34 15.12
CA TRP A 226 4.98 20.80 14.77
C TRP A 226 5.02 22.32 14.57
N GLU A 227 4.04 22.90 13.85
CA GLU A 227 3.95 24.34 13.63
C GLU A 227 3.83 25.12 14.95
N LEU A 228 3.00 24.63 15.87
CA LEU A 228 2.86 25.22 17.21
C LEU A 228 4.16 25.14 18.03
N ASN A 229 4.88 24.01 17.95
CA ASN A 229 6.15 23.84 18.66
C ASN A 229 7.24 24.74 18.07
N ARG A 230 7.31 24.84 16.74
CA ARG A 230 8.23 25.73 16.03
C ARG A 230 8.03 27.19 16.40
N GLU A 231 6.79 27.66 16.44
CA GLU A 231 6.48 29.03 16.86
C GLU A 231 6.98 29.31 18.28
N LYS A 232 6.71 28.40 19.23
CA LYS A 232 7.20 28.52 20.61
C LYS A 232 8.72 28.52 20.72
N GLU A 233 9.40 27.66 19.96
CA GLU A 233 10.86 27.60 19.94
C GLU A 233 11.47 28.90 19.39
N LEU A 234 10.92 29.43 18.29
CA LEU A 234 11.36 30.71 17.72
C LEU A 234 11.12 31.88 18.69
N GLU A 235 9.97 31.92 19.37
CA GLU A 235 9.71 32.91 20.42
C GLU A 235 10.71 32.80 21.59
N GLN A 236 10.99 31.58 22.04
CA GLN A 236 11.94 31.34 23.12
C GLN A 236 13.37 31.73 22.73
N GLN A 237 13.78 31.42 21.50
CA GLN A 237 15.07 31.83 20.94
C GLN A 237 15.18 33.36 20.88
N ALA A 238 14.13 34.05 20.39
CA ALA A 238 14.08 35.51 20.37
C ALA A 238 14.17 36.14 21.77
N ARG A 239 13.56 35.52 22.79
CA ARG A 239 13.64 35.99 24.19
C ARG A 239 14.99 35.74 24.85
N THR A 240 15.64 34.62 24.54
CA THR A 240 16.88 34.18 25.21
C THR A 240 18.16 34.59 24.48
N GLY A 241 18.05 35.03 23.24
CA GLY A 241 19.21 35.29 22.38
C GLY A 241 19.98 34.02 21.97
N ALA A 242 19.36 32.85 22.13
CA ALA A 242 19.94 31.59 21.68
C ALA A 242 20.12 31.59 20.14
N GLY A 243 21.24 31.07 19.65
CA GLY A 243 21.56 31.05 18.23
C GLY A 243 20.65 30.13 17.42
N TYR A 244 20.46 30.46 16.14
CA TYR A 244 19.70 29.66 15.17
C TYR A 244 20.57 28.51 14.63
N ASP A 245 20.18 27.25 14.89
CA ASP A 245 20.81 26.08 14.29
C ASP A 245 20.14 25.76 12.95
N GLU A 246 20.70 26.30 11.87
CA GLU A 246 20.18 26.13 10.50
C GLU A 246 20.08 24.66 10.07
N ARG A 247 21.03 23.81 10.48
CA ARG A 247 21.03 22.39 10.06
C ARG A 247 19.89 21.61 10.67
N PHE A 248 19.61 21.86 11.94
CA PHE A 248 18.45 21.26 12.62
C PHE A 248 17.15 21.61 11.89
N TRP A 249 16.95 22.89 11.56
CA TRP A 249 15.73 23.36 10.91
C TRP A 249 15.57 22.86 9.47
N VAL A 250 16.65 22.80 8.69
CA VAL A 250 16.61 22.24 7.32
C VAL A 250 16.14 20.78 7.35
N GLY A 251 16.66 19.95 8.26
CA GLY A 251 16.22 18.56 8.39
C GLY A 251 14.76 18.42 8.83
N GLN A 252 14.28 19.30 9.71
CA GLN A 252 12.86 19.33 10.08
C GLN A 252 11.96 19.76 8.91
N ASP A 253 12.37 20.77 8.14
CA ASP A 253 11.62 21.26 6.99
C ASP A 253 11.50 20.20 5.89
N GLU A 254 12.57 19.41 5.65
CA GLU A 254 12.52 18.26 4.75
C GLU A 254 11.55 17.18 5.23
N ARG A 255 11.62 16.80 6.51
CA ARG A 255 10.67 15.84 7.08
C ARG A 255 9.22 16.34 6.95
N MET A 256 8.97 17.64 7.18
CA MET A 256 7.63 18.20 7.01
C MET A 256 7.21 18.27 5.55
N ARG A 257 8.13 18.45 4.60
CA ARG A 257 7.87 18.36 3.16
C ARG A 257 7.39 16.96 2.80
N GLU A 258 8.04 15.90 3.28
CA GLU A 258 7.60 14.51 3.06
C GLU A 258 6.20 14.25 3.62
N VAL A 259 5.88 14.78 4.81
CA VAL A 259 4.53 14.67 5.40
C VAL A 259 3.50 15.39 4.53
N ARG A 260 3.81 16.58 4.00
CA ARG A 260 2.93 17.31 3.09
C ARG A 260 2.74 16.57 1.76
N ASN A 261 3.81 16.00 1.19
CA ASN A 261 3.76 15.16 0.00
C ASN A 261 2.87 13.94 0.23
N ARG A 262 3.02 13.26 1.36
CA ARG A 262 2.17 12.13 1.76
C ARG A 262 0.69 12.53 1.85
N ILE A 263 0.36 13.65 2.50
CA ILE A 263 -1.02 14.16 2.54
C ILE A 263 -1.54 14.42 1.12
N ALA A 264 -0.76 15.11 0.28
CA ALA A 264 -1.17 15.42 -1.08
C ALA A 264 -1.47 14.15 -1.90
N TYR A 265 -0.57 13.18 -1.86
CA TYR A 265 -0.71 11.90 -2.55
C TYR A 265 -1.90 11.08 -2.02
N LEU A 266 -2.02 10.91 -0.69
CA LEU A 266 -3.09 10.12 -0.09
C LEU A 266 -4.48 10.75 -0.32
N ASN A 267 -4.58 12.07 -0.47
CA ASN A 267 -5.85 12.69 -0.88
C ASN A 267 -6.33 12.19 -2.24
N GLY A 268 -5.43 11.76 -3.14
CA GLY A 268 -5.77 11.13 -4.41
C GLY A 268 -6.52 9.80 -4.26
N ALA A 269 -6.42 9.12 -3.12
CA ALA A 269 -7.24 7.94 -2.82
C ALA A 269 -8.67 8.33 -2.39
N LEU A 270 -8.85 9.54 -1.86
CA LEU A 270 -10.14 10.05 -1.40
C LEU A 270 -10.89 10.80 -2.50
N THR A 271 -10.16 11.52 -3.35
CA THR A 271 -10.69 12.42 -4.37
C THR A 271 -10.00 12.12 -5.70
N PRO A 272 -10.74 11.96 -6.81
CA PRO A 272 -10.11 11.67 -8.08
C PRO A 272 -9.41 12.90 -8.66
N ASP A 273 -8.44 12.68 -9.53
CA ASP A 273 -7.82 13.72 -10.34
C ASP A 273 -8.79 14.31 -11.37
N ALA A 274 -8.33 15.28 -12.16
CA ALA A 274 -9.14 15.95 -13.18
C ALA A 274 -9.68 15.00 -14.27
N ASN A 275 -9.08 13.81 -14.42
CA ASN A 275 -9.50 12.78 -15.36
C ASN A 275 -10.40 11.72 -14.70
N GLY A 276 -10.81 11.92 -13.44
CA GLY A 276 -11.68 11.01 -12.71
C GLY A 276 -10.95 9.77 -12.15
N ARG A 277 -9.62 9.76 -12.15
CA ARG A 277 -8.79 8.64 -11.65
C ARG A 277 -8.46 8.84 -10.17
N TYR A 278 -8.63 7.79 -9.39
CA TYR A 278 -8.17 7.74 -8.00
C TYR A 278 -6.79 7.09 -7.93
N VAL A 279 -6.02 7.45 -6.90
CA VAL A 279 -4.90 6.63 -6.42
C VAL A 279 -5.48 5.34 -5.83
N GLN A 280 -5.08 4.18 -6.37
CA GLN A 280 -5.65 2.89 -5.97
C GLN A 280 -4.61 2.08 -5.16
N LEU A 281 -4.56 2.29 -3.85
CA LEU A 281 -3.61 1.62 -2.96
C LEU A 281 -4.05 0.18 -2.66
N VAL A 282 -3.31 -0.81 -3.14
CA VAL A 282 -3.54 -2.22 -2.77
C VAL A 282 -2.71 -2.63 -1.55
N LEU A 283 -1.76 -1.80 -1.13
CA LEU A 283 -1.01 -1.89 0.13
C LEU A 283 -0.70 -0.47 0.61
N LEU A 284 -1.01 -0.17 1.87
CA LEU A 284 -0.58 1.04 2.56
C LEU A 284 -0.19 0.71 4.00
N ASP A 285 1.09 0.80 4.28
CA ASP A 285 1.66 0.64 5.61
C ASP A 285 2.82 1.63 5.77
N VAL A 286 2.48 2.83 6.24
CA VAL A 286 3.44 3.93 6.39
C VAL A 286 4.46 3.62 7.48
N GLU A 287 4.07 2.89 8.52
CA GLU A 287 4.92 2.58 9.67
C GLU A 287 6.05 1.62 9.29
N ASN A 288 5.78 0.64 8.43
CA ASN A 288 6.79 -0.30 7.93
C ASN A 288 7.32 0.06 6.53
N HIS A 289 7.03 1.26 6.04
CA HIS A 289 7.55 1.77 4.76
C HIS A 289 7.12 0.92 3.55
N ARG A 290 5.90 0.36 3.58
CA ARG A 290 5.37 -0.49 2.51
C ARG A 290 4.20 0.17 1.79
N ILE A 291 4.23 0.12 0.46
CA ILE A 291 3.19 0.68 -0.39
C ILE A 291 3.11 -0.10 -1.71
N ALA A 292 1.91 -0.26 -2.23
CA ALA A 292 1.71 -0.66 -3.61
C ALA A 292 0.48 0.04 -4.20
N GLU A 293 0.64 0.58 -5.40
CA GLU A 293 -0.44 1.21 -6.17
C GLU A 293 -0.77 0.38 -7.40
N MET A 294 -2.07 0.29 -7.71
CA MET A 294 -2.61 -0.39 -8.89
C MET A 294 -3.06 0.61 -9.97
N PHE A 295 -2.68 0.35 -11.22
CA PHE A 295 -3.16 1.07 -12.40
C PHE A 295 -4.05 0.17 -13.27
N GLY A 296 -5.08 0.76 -13.85
CA GLY A 296 -6.16 0.02 -14.52
C GLY A 296 -7.24 -0.41 -13.54
N THR A 297 -8.14 -1.28 -13.99
CA THR A 297 -9.19 -1.83 -13.13
C THR A 297 -9.44 -3.28 -13.52
N PRO A 298 -9.36 -4.20 -12.55
CA PRO A 298 -9.72 -5.59 -12.75
C PRO A 298 -11.16 -5.72 -13.25
N GLY A 299 -11.37 -6.61 -14.21
CA GLY A 299 -12.69 -6.99 -14.71
C GLY A 299 -12.59 -8.22 -15.59
N ALA A 300 -13.72 -8.72 -16.09
CA ALA A 300 -13.76 -9.95 -16.89
C ALA A 300 -12.93 -9.90 -18.19
N ASP A 301 -12.59 -8.70 -18.67
CA ASP A 301 -11.74 -8.48 -19.86
C ASP A 301 -10.25 -8.32 -19.51
N THR A 302 -9.87 -8.41 -18.22
CA THR A 302 -8.47 -8.34 -17.82
C THR A 302 -7.75 -9.61 -18.25
N ARG A 303 -6.72 -9.46 -19.07
CA ARG A 303 -5.95 -10.58 -19.64
C ARG A 303 -4.57 -10.73 -19.03
N ALA A 304 -4.01 -9.64 -18.53
CA ALA A 304 -2.66 -9.63 -17.98
C ALA A 304 -2.56 -8.74 -16.74
N THR A 305 -1.73 -9.17 -15.79
CA THR A 305 -1.27 -8.36 -14.66
C THR A 305 0.23 -8.18 -14.72
N LEU A 306 0.75 -6.99 -14.41
CA LEU A 306 2.19 -6.75 -14.29
C LEU A 306 2.53 -6.18 -12.91
N VAL A 307 3.32 -6.89 -12.12
CA VAL A 307 3.94 -6.33 -10.92
C VAL A 307 5.28 -5.70 -11.30
N HIS A 308 5.50 -4.44 -10.95
CA HIS A 308 6.76 -3.72 -11.17
C HIS A 308 7.48 -3.49 -9.84
N VAL A 309 8.69 -4.01 -9.75
CA VAL A 309 9.61 -3.87 -8.61
C VAL A 309 10.70 -2.87 -8.99
N PRO A 310 10.72 -1.67 -8.39
CA PRO A 310 11.69 -0.63 -8.72
C PRO A 310 13.07 -0.91 -8.11
N GLY A 311 14.05 -0.03 -8.38
CA GLY A 311 15.43 -0.17 -7.95
C GLY A 311 15.75 0.42 -6.56
N THR A 312 17.05 0.45 -6.25
CA THR A 312 17.66 1.07 -5.06
C THR A 312 17.18 2.51 -4.85
N PHE A 313 17.25 3.01 -3.61
CA PHE A 313 16.80 4.34 -3.18
C PHE A 313 15.29 4.59 -3.28
N THR A 314 14.51 3.61 -3.77
CA THR A 314 13.05 3.72 -3.74
C THR A 314 12.54 3.72 -2.31
N ASN A 315 11.81 4.77 -1.94
CA ASN A 315 11.16 4.93 -0.65
C ASN A 315 9.69 5.35 -0.82
N LEU A 316 8.97 5.59 0.29
CA LEU A 316 7.58 6.06 0.22
C LEU A 316 7.43 7.39 -0.52
N ASN A 317 8.39 8.32 -0.38
CA ASN A 317 8.33 9.61 -1.06
C ASN A 317 8.49 9.46 -2.59
N SER A 318 9.20 8.42 -3.06
CA SER A 318 9.28 8.07 -4.49
C SER A 318 7.90 7.75 -5.10
N PHE A 319 6.94 7.27 -4.29
CA PHE A 319 5.54 7.08 -4.72
C PHE A 319 4.76 8.40 -4.67
N TYR A 320 4.99 9.23 -3.64
CA TYR A 320 4.26 10.48 -3.47
C TYR A 320 4.53 11.50 -4.59
N ASP A 321 5.77 11.51 -5.10
CA ASP A 321 6.17 12.33 -6.23
C ASP A 321 5.91 11.64 -7.59
N GLY A 322 5.39 10.41 -7.59
CA GLY A 322 4.93 9.67 -8.77
C GLY A 322 6.03 9.00 -9.62
N GLY A 323 7.28 9.00 -9.17
CA GLY A 323 8.42 8.46 -9.92
C GLY A 323 8.40 6.94 -10.04
N ALA A 324 8.24 6.22 -8.92
CA ALA A 324 8.23 4.74 -8.89
C ALA A 324 7.05 4.10 -9.65
N GLN A 325 6.09 4.92 -10.05
CA GLN A 325 4.82 4.51 -10.65
C GLN A 325 4.77 4.74 -12.16
N ASP A 326 5.75 5.45 -12.71
CA ASP A 326 5.68 6.00 -14.06
C ASP A 326 5.57 4.90 -15.13
N LEU A 327 6.46 3.91 -15.09
CA LEU A 327 6.43 2.78 -16.02
C LEU A 327 5.13 1.95 -15.93
N PRO A 328 4.74 1.39 -14.76
CA PRO A 328 3.53 0.56 -14.69
C PRO A 328 2.27 1.35 -15.06
N ARG A 329 2.17 2.63 -14.67
CA ARG A 329 1.07 3.52 -15.07
C ARG A 329 0.98 3.65 -16.58
N ARG A 330 2.10 3.93 -17.25
CA ARG A 330 2.12 4.13 -18.70
C ARG A 330 1.80 2.87 -19.49
N ILE A 331 2.24 1.71 -19.01
CA ILE A 331 1.86 0.42 -19.58
C ILE A 331 0.34 0.23 -19.48
N ALA A 332 -0.25 0.45 -18.30
CA ALA A 332 -1.70 0.32 -18.11
C ALA A 332 -2.51 1.30 -18.96
N GLU A 333 -2.05 2.53 -19.12
CA GLU A 333 -2.70 3.56 -19.95
C GLU A 333 -2.66 3.21 -21.44
N ARG A 334 -1.58 2.57 -21.92
CA ARG A 334 -1.43 2.20 -23.32
C ARG A 334 -1.98 0.82 -23.67
N GLN A 335 -2.20 -0.04 -22.68
CA GLN A 335 -2.63 -1.43 -22.90
C GLN A 335 -3.95 -1.75 -22.18
N PRO A 336 -5.11 -1.51 -22.83
CA PRO A 336 -6.39 -1.97 -22.33
C PRO A 336 -6.39 -3.48 -22.06
N GLY A 337 -7.04 -3.91 -20.98
CA GLY A 337 -7.03 -5.31 -20.54
C GLY A 337 -5.81 -5.70 -19.70
N THR A 338 -4.93 -4.76 -19.36
CA THR A 338 -3.83 -4.95 -18.40
C THR A 338 -4.10 -4.19 -17.10
N VAL A 339 -3.80 -4.83 -15.97
CA VAL A 339 -3.72 -4.19 -14.66
C VAL A 339 -2.26 -4.23 -14.20
N THR A 340 -1.69 -3.09 -13.81
CA THR A 340 -0.28 -3.04 -13.37
C THR A 340 -0.18 -2.60 -11.92
N PHE A 341 0.93 -2.94 -11.27
CA PHE A 341 1.19 -2.61 -9.88
C PHE A 341 2.60 -2.04 -9.75
N ALA A 342 2.75 -0.89 -9.10
CA ALA A 342 4.04 -0.45 -8.58
C ALA A 342 4.16 -1.00 -7.15
N TRP A 343 5.22 -1.74 -6.84
CA TRP A 343 5.34 -2.46 -5.56
C TRP A 343 6.60 -2.08 -4.79
N LYS A 344 6.42 -1.66 -3.55
CA LYS A 344 7.47 -1.55 -2.52
C LYS A 344 6.92 -2.17 -1.24
N GLY A 345 6.92 -3.50 -1.16
CA GLY A 345 6.37 -4.24 -0.02
C GLY A 345 7.41 -4.72 1.00
N ALA A 346 8.65 -4.27 0.88
CA ALA A 346 9.76 -4.65 1.75
C ALA A 346 10.74 -3.46 1.92
N PRO A 347 11.72 -3.57 2.84
CA PRO A 347 12.86 -2.66 2.88
C PRO A 347 13.67 -2.73 1.60
N PHE A 348 14.04 -1.57 1.05
CA PHE A 348 14.81 -1.48 -0.20
C PHE A 348 16.18 -0.87 0.13
N PRO A 349 17.25 -1.32 -0.54
CA PRO A 349 18.57 -0.74 -0.31
C PRO A 349 18.56 0.74 -0.67
N GLY A 350 19.25 1.57 0.12
CA GLY A 350 19.32 3.01 -0.11
C GLY A 350 18.10 3.81 0.35
N GLU A 351 17.01 3.18 0.83
CA GLU A 351 15.74 3.90 1.05
C GLU A 351 15.81 5.02 2.11
N PHE A 352 16.80 4.95 3.02
CA PHE A 352 17.06 5.93 4.07
C PHE A 352 18.24 6.88 3.76
N HIS A 353 18.80 6.79 2.56
CA HIS A 353 19.98 7.55 2.13
C HIS A 353 19.63 8.45 0.94
N SER A 354 20.29 9.59 0.82
CA SER A 354 20.10 10.46 -0.34
C SER A 354 21.08 10.07 -1.45
N PRO A 355 20.60 9.77 -2.68
CA PRO A 355 21.49 9.51 -3.82
C PRO A 355 22.18 10.79 -4.31
N SER A 356 21.73 11.97 -3.84
CA SER A 356 22.31 13.26 -4.23
C SER A 356 23.56 13.64 -3.42
N ASP A 357 23.84 12.92 -2.34
CA ASP A 357 25.07 13.08 -1.56
C ASP A 357 25.98 11.85 -1.73
N GLY A 358 27.29 12.08 -1.82
CA GLY A 358 28.25 11.02 -2.15
C GLY A 358 28.37 9.92 -1.09
N ALA A 359 28.05 10.23 0.18
CA ALA A 359 28.13 9.26 1.27
C ALA A 359 26.90 8.34 1.30
N GLY A 360 25.71 8.92 1.16
CA GLY A 360 24.43 8.23 1.03
C GLY A 360 24.39 7.36 -0.23
N MET A 361 24.92 7.85 -1.35
CA MET A 361 25.10 7.03 -2.56
C MET A 361 25.97 5.79 -2.29
N ALA A 362 27.11 5.96 -1.62
CA ALA A 362 28.01 4.84 -1.31
C ALA A 362 27.36 3.83 -0.34
N LEU A 363 26.63 4.29 0.67
CA LEU A 363 25.91 3.43 1.61
C LEU A 363 24.78 2.66 0.92
N GLY A 364 23.96 3.32 0.10
CA GLY A 364 22.88 2.65 -0.63
C GLY A 364 23.40 1.60 -1.63
N LEU A 365 24.53 1.84 -2.29
CA LEU A 365 25.18 0.84 -3.14
C LEU A 365 25.78 -0.33 -2.34
N SER A 366 26.29 -0.07 -1.13
CA SER A 366 26.72 -1.12 -0.22
C SER A 366 25.54 -1.97 0.26
N GLU A 367 24.40 -1.36 0.56
CA GLU A 367 23.16 -2.06 0.94
C GLU A 367 22.60 -2.87 -0.23
N ALA A 368 22.66 -2.35 -1.45
CA ALA A 368 22.21 -3.09 -2.64
C ALA A 368 23.00 -4.40 -2.87
N ASN A 369 24.22 -4.44 -2.33
CA ASN A 369 25.12 -5.59 -2.35
C ASN A 369 24.94 -6.57 -1.19
N ASP A 370 24.16 -6.20 -0.18
CA ASP A 370 23.88 -7.06 0.96
C ASP A 370 22.75 -8.04 0.60
N PRO A 371 23.00 -9.37 0.62
CA PRO A 371 22.00 -10.37 0.25
C PRO A 371 20.77 -10.37 1.17
N THR A 372 20.87 -9.78 2.37
CA THR A 372 19.75 -9.71 3.32
C THR A 372 18.59 -8.86 2.81
N TYR A 373 18.83 -7.85 1.95
CA TYR A 373 17.74 -7.09 1.33
C TYR A 373 16.94 -7.93 0.35
N ALA A 374 17.62 -8.72 -0.50
CA ALA A 374 16.93 -9.60 -1.46
C ALA A 374 16.17 -10.71 -0.72
N ALA A 375 16.78 -11.31 0.31
CA ALA A 375 16.12 -12.29 1.18
C ALA A 375 14.92 -11.69 1.92
N GLY A 376 15.03 -10.47 2.43
CA GLY A 376 13.94 -9.76 3.12
C GLY A 376 12.76 -9.40 2.21
N ALA A 377 13.00 -9.25 0.90
CA ALA A 377 11.96 -9.02 -0.09
C ALA A 377 11.30 -10.30 -0.62
N ALA A 378 11.94 -11.46 -0.45
CA ALA A 378 11.53 -12.73 -1.06
C ALA A 378 10.09 -13.13 -0.69
N THR A 379 9.83 -13.37 0.60
CA THR A 379 8.51 -13.80 1.08
C THR A 379 7.43 -12.73 0.87
N PRO A 380 7.65 -11.44 1.19
CA PRO A 380 6.65 -10.39 0.92
C PRO A 380 6.27 -10.26 -0.57
N LEU A 381 7.24 -10.37 -1.47
CA LEU A 381 6.99 -10.28 -2.91
C LEU A 381 6.25 -11.52 -3.43
N ALA A 382 6.69 -12.72 -3.04
CA ALA A 382 6.03 -13.97 -3.42
C ALA A 382 4.58 -14.02 -2.90
N GLY A 383 4.35 -13.63 -1.65
CA GLY A 383 3.01 -13.53 -1.06
C GLY A 383 2.12 -12.51 -1.75
N PHE A 384 2.66 -11.33 -2.10
CA PHE A 384 1.92 -10.32 -2.86
C PHE A 384 1.53 -10.84 -4.26
N PHE A 385 2.48 -11.46 -4.96
CA PHE A 385 2.28 -12.02 -6.29
C PHE A 385 1.22 -13.15 -6.28
N ALA A 386 1.34 -14.10 -5.35
CA ALA A 386 0.34 -15.14 -5.14
C ALA A 386 -1.02 -14.54 -4.76
N GLY A 387 -1.05 -13.49 -3.93
CA GLY A 387 -2.27 -12.77 -3.58
C GLY A 387 -2.98 -12.15 -4.76
N ILE A 388 -2.25 -11.67 -5.78
CA ILE A 388 -2.83 -11.22 -7.05
C ILE A 388 -3.42 -12.40 -7.83
N GLN A 389 -2.67 -13.51 -7.95
CA GLN A 389 -3.12 -14.71 -8.66
C GLN A 389 -4.37 -15.37 -8.03
N GLN A 390 -4.54 -15.24 -6.72
CA GLN A 390 -5.71 -15.76 -5.99
C GLN A 390 -6.87 -14.76 -5.94
N SER A 391 -6.67 -13.54 -6.45
CA SER A 391 -7.72 -12.52 -6.49
C SER A 391 -8.77 -12.92 -7.53
N HIS A 392 -10.01 -13.21 -7.13
CA HIS A 392 -11.05 -13.67 -8.06
C HIS A 392 -11.32 -12.74 -9.26
N ASP A 393 -10.99 -11.45 -9.15
CA ASP A 393 -11.13 -10.48 -10.24
C ASP A 393 -9.95 -10.56 -11.25
N LEU A 394 -8.92 -11.36 -10.98
CA LEU A 394 -7.65 -11.45 -11.72
C LEU A 394 -7.12 -12.90 -11.88
N ASP A 395 -7.76 -13.91 -11.29
CA ASP A 395 -7.33 -15.33 -11.29
C ASP A 395 -7.25 -15.96 -12.69
N HIS A 396 -7.93 -15.36 -13.66
CA HIS A 396 -7.95 -15.73 -15.07
C HIS A 396 -6.91 -14.96 -15.91
N ALA A 397 -6.33 -13.90 -15.36
CA ALA A 397 -5.34 -13.07 -16.05
C ALA A 397 -3.94 -13.69 -15.91
N ALA A 398 -3.15 -13.63 -16.98
CA ALA A 398 -1.77 -14.03 -16.92
C ALA A 398 -0.97 -13.08 -16.02
N SER A 399 -0.13 -13.61 -15.13
CA SER A 399 0.63 -12.80 -14.18
C SER A 399 2.10 -12.69 -14.56
N ASP A 400 2.53 -11.47 -14.84
CA ASP A 400 3.89 -11.11 -15.23
C ASP A 400 4.54 -10.20 -14.18
N ILE A 401 5.86 -10.12 -14.21
CA ILE A 401 6.63 -9.29 -13.27
C ILE A 401 7.79 -8.59 -13.99
N SER A 402 8.12 -7.37 -13.54
CA SER A 402 9.26 -6.60 -14.05
C SER A 402 10.10 -6.07 -12.90
N GLY A 403 11.42 -6.10 -13.05
CA GLY A 403 12.37 -5.60 -12.07
C GLY A 403 13.31 -4.60 -12.72
N HIS A 404 13.36 -3.38 -12.19
CA HIS A 404 14.35 -2.38 -12.57
C HIS A 404 15.54 -2.44 -11.61
N SER A 405 16.76 -2.46 -12.14
CA SER A 405 17.98 -2.41 -11.33
C SER A 405 17.99 -3.50 -10.24
N TRP A 406 18.13 -3.13 -8.97
CA TRP A 406 18.05 -4.02 -7.82
C TRP A 406 16.74 -4.82 -7.73
N GLY A 407 15.62 -4.33 -8.29
CA GLY A 407 14.35 -5.04 -8.28
C GLY A 407 14.42 -6.45 -8.89
N MET A 408 15.37 -6.71 -9.80
CA MET A 408 15.64 -8.06 -10.32
C MET A 408 16.16 -9.03 -9.25
N ALA A 409 16.98 -8.55 -8.30
CA ALA A 409 17.45 -9.37 -7.19
C ALA A 409 16.27 -9.79 -6.30
N GLY A 410 15.39 -8.85 -5.97
CA GLY A 410 14.15 -9.13 -5.24
C GLY A 410 13.25 -10.13 -5.95
N ILE A 411 13.10 -10.04 -7.28
CA ILE A 411 12.34 -11.02 -8.09
C ILE A 411 12.98 -12.40 -8.02
N SER A 412 14.29 -12.50 -8.26
CA SER A 412 14.99 -13.80 -8.24
C SER A 412 14.91 -14.48 -6.87
N ALA A 413 14.92 -13.70 -5.78
CA ALA A 413 14.68 -14.17 -4.42
C ALA A 413 13.21 -14.57 -4.20
N GLY A 414 12.24 -13.80 -4.70
CA GLY A 414 10.83 -14.19 -4.65
C GLY A 414 10.56 -15.53 -5.36
N GLU A 415 11.30 -15.84 -6.43
CA GLU A 415 11.19 -17.15 -7.09
C GLU A 415 11.71 -18.30 -6.22
N THR A 416 12.64 -18.10 -5.26
CA THR A 416 13.05 -19.14 -4.31
C THR A 416 11.92 -19.51 -3.35
N GLU A 417 10.99 -18.59 -3.11
CA GLU A 417 9.77 -18.79 -2.32
C GLU A 417 8.61 -19.38 -3.14
N GLY A 418 8.88 -19.82 -4.38
CA GLY A 418 7.89 -20.49 -5.23
C GLY A 418 7.03 -19.54 -6.09
N MET A 419 7.39 -18.27 -6.19
CA MET A 419 6.76 -17.36 -7.17
C MET A 419 6.95 -17.90 -8.59
N ARG A 420 5.84 -18.00 -9.36
CA ARG A 420 5.81 -18.52 -10.74
C ARG A 420 5.15 -17.51 -11.68
N PRO A 421 5.86 -16.46 -12.10
CA PRO A 421 5.35 -15.54 -13.11
C PRO A 421 5.36 -16.20 -14.49
N ARG A 422 4.53 -15.74 -15.41
CA ARG A 422 4.60 -16.13 -16.82
C ARG A 422 5.83 -15.51 -17.47
N ASN A 423 5.92 -14.19 -17.46
CA ASN A 423 7.08 -13.44 -17.96
C ASN A 423 7.78 -12.68 -16.83
N VAL A 424 9.12 -12.67 -16.89
CA VAL A 424 9.99 -11.79 -16.09
C VAL A 424 10.69 -10.80 -17.02
N PHE A 425 10.48 -9.50 -16.80
CA PHE A 425 11.15 -8.43 -17.53
C PHE A 425 12.25 -7.79 -16.67
N SER A 426 13.51 -8.03 -17.02
CA SER A 426 14.67 -7.40 -16.40
C SER A 426 15.02 -6.10 -17.13
N LEU A 427 14.84 -4.97 -16.45
CA LEU A 427 15.12 -3.63 -16.99
C LEU A 427 16.42 -3.13 -16.34
N SER A 428 17.54 -3.31 -17.04
CA SER A 428 18.89 -3.13 -16.47
C SER A 428 19.04 -3.80 -15.10
N GLY A 429 18.65 -5.07 -14.97
CA GLY A 429 18.73 -5.80 -13.70
C GLY A 429 20.14 -5.85 -13.12
N ALA A 430 20.28 -5.71 -11.80
CA ALA A 430 21.60 -5.68 -11.16
C ALA A 430 22.25 -7.06 -11.05
N TYR A 431 21.56 -8.00 -10.41
CA TYR A 431 22.01 -9.38 -10.20
C TYR A 431 20.83 -10.31 -9.92
N VAL A 432 21.13 -11.60 -9.81
CA VAL A 432 20.21 -12.63 -9.35
C VAL A 432 20.83 -13.38 -8.17
N VAL A 433 20.01 -13.92 -7.28
CA VAL A 433 20.47 -14.75 -6.15
C VAL A 433 21.17 -16.03 -6.65
N GLU A 434 22.08 -16.59 -5.86
CA GLU A 434 22.91 -17.73 -6.30
C GLU A 434 22.09 -18.97 -6.67
N ASP A 435 21.08 -19.32 -5.86
CA ASP A 435 20.22 -20.50 -6.05
C ASP A 435 18.96 -20.19 -6.86
N TRP A 436 19.02 -19.24 -7.79
CA TRP A 436 17.87 -18.77 -8.55
C TRP A 436 17.21 -19.91 -9.38
N PRO A 437 15.96 -20.32 -9.07
CA PRO A 437 15.36 -21.53 -9.65
C PRO A 437 14.80 -21.34 -11.06
N ARG A 438 14.70 -20.10 -11.54
CA ARG A 438 14.10 -19.73 -12.84
C ARG A 438 12.71 -20.35 -13.06
N ASN A 439 11.74 -19.96 -12.23
CA ASN A 439 10.41 -20.55 -12.19
C ASN A 439 9.43 -20.01 -13.26
N ALA A 440 9.83 -19.00 -14.02
CA ALA A 440 9.02 -18.38 -15.06
C ALA A 440 9.08 -19.11 -16.41
N GLU A 441 8.07 -18.87 -17.25
CA GLU A 441 8.07 -19.41 -18.62
C GLU A 441 9.07 -18.67 -19.52
N ASN A 442 9.13 -17.34 -19.39
CA ASN A 442 10.03 -16.51 -20.19
C ASN A 442 10.76 -15.46 -19.34
N TYR A 443 12.01 -15.22 -19.72
CA TYR A 443 12.88 -14.19 -19.15
C TYR A 443 13.32 -13.26 -20.26
N TYR A 444 13.01 -11.97 -20.14
CA TYR A 444 13.41 -10.93 -21.09
C TYR A 444 14.33 -9.93 -20.42
N HIS A 445 15.31 -9.42 -21.15
CA HIS A 445 16.22 -8.38 -20.66
C HIS A 445 16.39 -7.25 -21.67
N VAL A 446 16.55 -6.03 -21.16
CA VAL A 446 17.02 -4.88 -21.91
C VAL A 446 17.80 -3.92 -21.01
N SER A 447 18.87 -3.33 -21.55
CA SER A 447 19.55 -2.15 -21.01
C SER A 447 19.87 -1.15 -22.13
N TYR A 448 20.35 0.05 -21.78
CA TYR A 448 20.93 0.99 -22.75
C TYR A 448 22.46 0.88 -22.77
N GLU A 449 23.10 1.18 -23.90
CA GLU A 449 24.57 1.01 -24.06
C GLU A 449 25.40 1.78 -23.00
N ARG A 450 24.97 2.99 -22.64
CA ARG A 450 25.68 3.81 -21.64
C ARG A 450 25.26 3.50 -20.21
N ASP A 451 24.38 2.54 -19.97
CA ASP A 451 23.88 2.19 -18.65
C ASP A 451 25.02 1.92 -17.65
N ILE A 452 24.91 2.47 -16.44
CA ILE A 452 25.97 2.39 -15.43
C ILE A 452 26.33 0.95 -15.01
N LEU A 453 25.38 0.02 -15.04
CA LEU A 453 25.64 -1.39 -14.75
C LEU A 453 26.24 -2.09 -15.95
N THR A 454 25.83 -1.74 -17.18
CA THR A 454 26.44 -2.28 -18.41
C THR A 454 27.92 -1.87 -18.51
N VAL A 455 28.21 -0.58 -18.29
CA VAL A 455 29.57 -0.02 -18.22
C VAL A 455 30.34 -0.61 -17.03
N GLY A 456 29.66 -0.70 -15.88
CA GLY A 456 30.23 -1.11 -14.61
C GLY A 456 30.65 -2.56 -14.56
N GLN A 457 29.78 -3.48 -15.01
CA GLN A 457 30.03 -4.92 -15.04
C GLN A 457 31.02 -5.33 -16.14
N GLY A 458 31.59 -4.38 -16.89
CA GLY A 458 32.52 -4.66 -17.99
C GLY A 458 31.88 -5.43 -19.13
N VAL A 459 30.55 -5.33 -19.30
CA VAL A 459 29.82 -6.07 -20.32
C VAL A 459 29.95 -5.32 -21.65
N VAL A 460 30.90 -5.74 -22.48
CA VAL A 460 31.04 -5.25 -23.86
C VAL A 460 30.32 -6.22 -24.79
N PHE A 461 29.19 -5.80 -25.36
CA PHE A 461 28.47 -6.57 -26.38
C PHE A 461 29.03 -6.28 -27.77
N SER A 462 29.69 -7.26 -28.40
CA SER A 462 30.06 -7.20 -29.82
C SER A 462 29.14 -8.12 -30.64
N PRO A 463 28.49 -7.62 -31.71
CA PRO A 463 27.64 -8.43 -32.61
C PRO A 463 28.37 -9.59 -33.30
N SER A 464 29.71 -9.66 -33.19
CA SER A 464 30.53 -10.62 -33.93
C SER A 464 31.32 -11.62 -33.06
N LEU A 465 31.39 -11.43 -31.73
CA LEU A 465 32.33 -12.18 -30.88
C LEU A 465 31.74 -12.79 -29.60
N GLY A 466 30.46 -12.59 -29.28
CA GLY A 466 29.89 -13.02 -27.99
C GLY A 466 30.41 -12.17 -26.83
N VAL A 467 29.71 -12.23 -25.68
CA VAL A 467 30.03 -11.40 -24.50
C VAL A 467 31.37 -11.80 -23.90
N SER A 468 32.28 -10.84 -23.74
CA SER A 468 33.42 -10.95 -22.82
C SER A 468 33.12 -10.09 -21.60
N VAL A 469 33.10 -10.69 -20.42
CA VAL A 469 33.14 -9.97 -19.14
C VAL A 469 34.61 -9.68 -18.87
N ASP A 470 34.97 -8.42 -18.69
CA ASP A 470 36.32 -8.07 -18.23
C ASP A 470 36.43 -8.42 -16.73
N GLU A 471 37.22 -9.43 -16.39
CA GLU A 471 37.44 -9.85 -14.99
C GLU A 471 38.06 -8.72 -14.14
N ASP A 472 38.68 -7.72 -14.78
CA ASP A 472 39.26 -6.53 -14.15
C ASP A 472 38.29 -5.32 -14.11
N SER A 473 36.98 -5.54 -14.29
CA SER A 473 35.94 -4.51 -14.16
C SER A 473 36.11 -3.69 -12.87
N ILE A 474 36.11 -2.36 -13.02
CA ILE A 474 36.24 -1.38 -11.92
C ILE A 474 35.12 -1.55 -10.87
N LEU A 475 34.03 -2.26 -11.20
CA LEU A 475 32.91 -2.58 -10.32
C LEU A 475 32.78 -4.07 -9.96
N GLY A 476 33.82 -4.89 -10.12
CA GLY A 476 33.86 -6.27 -9.61
C GLY A 476 33.60 -6.40 -8.10
N GLY A 477 33.56 -5.28 -7.35
CA GLY A 477 33.11 -5.19 -5.96
C GLY A 477 31.63 -4.78 -5.75
N LEU A 478 30.83 -4.56 -6.80
CA LEU A 478 29.41 -4.19 -6.73
C LEU A 478 28.44 -5.37 -6.90
N VAL A 479 28.92 -6.61 -6.93
CA VAL A 479 28.06 -7.81 -6.89
C VAL A 479 28.65 -8.77 -5.84
N GLY A 480 28.50 -8.42 -4.56
CA GLY A 480 28.97 -9.23 -3.44
C GLY A 480 27.92 -10.23 -2.90
N GLY A 481 26.64 -9.96 -3.13
CA GLY A 481 25.52 -10.71 -2.55
C GLY A 481 24.85 -11.75 -3.47
N GLY A 482 25.36 -11.96 -4.69
CA GLY A 482 24.74 -12.86 -5.67
C GLY A 482 25.58 -13.06 -6.93
N ARG A 483 25.00 -13.68 -7.96
CA ARG A 483 25.68 -13.90 -9.24
C ARG A 483 25.31 -12.82 -10.25
N ALA A 484 26.30 -12.29 -10.97
CA ALA A 484 26.02 -11.47 -12.15
C ALA A 484 25.18 -12.30 -13.15
N PRO A 485 24.08 -11.77 -13.71
CA PRO A 485 23.22 -12.55 -14.58
C PRO A 485 23.97 -12.90 -15.86
N GLN A 486 23.93 -14.15 -16.31
CA GLN A 486 24.51 -14.51 -17.60
C GLN A 486 23.47 -14.23 -18.68
N TYR A 487 23.34 -12.96 -19.07
CA TYR A 487 22.21 -12.47 -19.86
C TYR A 487 21.88 -13.30 -21.11
N GLN A 488 22.89 -13.76 -21.86
CA GLN A 488 22.68 -14.57 -23.08
C GLN A 488 22.24 -16.02 -22.82
N HIS A 489 22.41 -16.53 -21.60
CA HIS A 489 21.97 -17.86 -21.18
C HIS A 489 20.67 -17.81 -20.38
N ASP A 490 20.53 -16.75 -19.59
CA ASP A 490 19.47 -16.61 -18.60
C ASP A 490 18.25 -15.85 -19.15
N PHE A 491 18.45 -15.02 -20.18
CA PHE A 491 17.42 -14.14 -20.73
C PHE A 491 17.39 -14.20 -22.26
N GLN A 492 16.24 -13.79 -22.80
CA GLN A 492 16.04 -13.46 -24.20
C GLN A 492 16.09 -11.92 -24.35
N PRO A 493 16.46 -11.40 -25.53
CA PRO A 493 16.35 -9.97 -25.78
C PRO A 493 14.88 -9.56 -25.71
N LEU A 494 14.59 -8.46 -25.02
CA LEU A 494 13.23 -7.93 -24.99
C LEU A 494 12.86 -7.26 -26.32
N VAL A 495 13.82 -6.59 -26.97
CA VAL A 495 13.57 -5.73 -28.12
C VAL A 495 14.27 -6.29 -29.36
N GLY A 496 13.53 -6.97 -30.23
CA GLY A 496 14.12 -7.64 -31.40
C GLY A 496 15.20 -8.64 -30.98
N ASP A 497 16.40 -8.51 -31.55
CA ASP A 497 17.60 -9.28 -31.14
C ASP A 497 18.49 -8.50 -30.14
N ASP A 498 18.03 -7.33 -29.67
CA ASP A 498 18.81 -6.38 -28.88
C ASP A 498 18.63 -6.64 -27.37
N PHE A 499 19.73 -7.04 -26.71
CA PHE A 499 19.84 -6.99 -25.24
C PHE A 499 20.21 -5.59 -24.74
N VAL A 500 20.87 -4.81 -25.60
CA VAL A 500 21.37 -3.46 -25.30
C VAL A 500 20.96 -2.53 -26.41
N LEU A 501 20.24 -1.46 -26.06
CA LEU A 501 19.78 -0.46 -27.01
C LEU A 501 20.86 0.60 -27.23
N GLU A 502 21.38 0.66 -28.46
CA GLU A 502 22.16 1.81 -28.95
C GLU A 502 21.20 2.99 -29.14
N HIS A 503 21.28 3.97 -28.24
CA HIS A 503 20.47 5.17 -28.34
C HIS A 503 21.28 6.40 -27.92
N ASP A 504 21.56 7.28 -28.88
CA ASP A 504 22.14 8.60 -28.62
C ASP A 504 21.08 9.51 -28.00
N THR A 505 20.86 9.30 -26.71
CA THR A 505 19.94 10.10 -25.89
C THR A 505 20.57 11.42 -25.44
N GLY A 506 21.88 11.60 -25.63
CA GLY A 506 22.67 12.65 -24.98
C GLY A 506 22.79 12.51 -23.46
N LEU A 507 22.23 11.44 -22.87
CA LEU A 507 22.18 11.22 -21.42
C LEU A 507 23.45 10.54 -20.91
N GLY A 508 23.75 10.76 -19.62
CA GLY A 508 24.82 10.08 -18.90
C GLY A 508 24.46 8.65 -18.45
N PRO A 509 25.43 7.89 -17.91
CA PRO A 509 25.21 6.51 -17.49
C PRO A 509 24.13 6.27 -16.44
N GLY A 510 24.04 7.13 -15.41
CA GLY A 510 22.97 7.03 -14.41
C GLY A 510 21.61 7.38 -15.00
N GLU A 511 21.54 8.36 -15.89
CA GLU A 511 20.28 8.80 -16.50
C GLU A 511 19.71 7.75 -17.47
N THR A 512 20.58 7.07 -18.24
CA THR A 512 20.17 5.95 -19.11
C THR A 512 19.77 4.72 -18.30
N HIS A 513 20.38 4.50 -17.13
CA HIS A 513 19.98 3.45 -16.19
C HIS A 513 18.57 3.68 -15.63
N GLU A 514 18.25 4.90 -15.23
CA GLU A 514 16.88 5.24 -14.78
C GLU A 514 15.88 5.25 -15.94
N LEU A 515 16.32 5.58 -17.16
CA LEU A 515 15.44 5.68 -18.32
C LEU A 515 14.74 4.36 -18.64
N VAL A 516 15.46 3.23 -18.63
CA VAL A 516 14.89 1.92 -19.03
C VAL A 516 13.77 1.46 -18.10
N GLY A 517 13.83 1.85 -16.83
CA GLY A 517 12.80 1.57 -15.82
C GLY A 517 11.68 2.61 -15.77
N SER A 518 11.69 3.62 -16.64
CA SER A 518 10.77 4.76 -16.59
C SER A 518 9.65 4.70 -17.62
N GLY A 519 8.59 5.47 -17.37
CA GLY A 519 7.52 5.75 -18.32
C GLY A 519 7.84 6.94 -19.23
N LYS A 520 9.09 7.32 -19.45
CA LYS A 520 9.41 8.48 -20.31
C LYS A 520 9.29 8.16 -21.81
N PRO A 521 8.92 9.12 -22.68
CA PRO A 521 8.75 8.92 -24.12
C PRO A 521 9.93 8.27 -24.84
N GLU A 522 11.14 8.55 -24.39
CA GLU A 522 12.38 7.97 -24.91
C GLU A 522 12.46 6.44 -24.70
N ASN A 523 11.64 5.90 -23.79
CA ASN A 523 11.52 4.47 -23.49
C ASN A 523 10.33 3.78 -24.21
N ASP A 524 9.67 4.46 -25.16
CA ASP A 524 8.46 3.94 -25.83
C ASP A 524 8.67 2.59 -26.53
N ARG A 525 9.83 2.39 -27.15
CA ARG A 525 10.17 1.11 -27.82
C ARG A 525 10.17 -0.06 -26.83
N VAL A 526 10.73 0.13 -25.63
CA VAL A 526 10.74 -0.90 -24.58
C VAL A 526 9.33 -1.18 -24.08
N ILE A 527 8.55 -0.11 -23.82
CA ILE A 527 7.17 -0.23 -23.34
C ILE A 527 6.29 -0.98 -24.35
N ASP A 528 6.43 -0.68 -25.64
CA ASP A 528 5.62 -1.32 -26.68
C ASP A 528 5.95 -2.81 -26.85
N GLU A 529 7.23 -3.20 -26.73
CA GLU A 529 7.62 -4.61 -26.73
C GLU A 529 7.12 -5.34 -25.48
N MET A 530 7.24 -4.75 -24.29
CA MET A 530 6.66 -5.32 -23.06
C MET A 530 5.16 -5.58 -23.25
N ARG A 531 4.42 -4.59 -23.75
CA ARG A 531 2.98 -4.72 -24.02
C ARG A 531 2.65 -5.85 -25.01
N GLY A 532 3.46 -6.01 -26.05
CA GLY A 532 3.34 -7.11 -26.99
C GLY A 532 3.47 -8.48 -26.30
N LYS A 533 4.45 -8.63 -25.40
CA LYS A 533 4.67 -9.87 -24.63
C LYS A 533 3.59 -10.12 -23.58
N LEU A 534 3.01 -9.08 -22.99
CA LEU A 534 1.89 -9.22 -22.04
C LEU A 534 0.62 -9.80 -22.69
N MET A 535 0.46 -9.67 -24.00
CA MET A 535 -0.77 -10.07 -24.72
C MET A 535 -0.63 -11.35 -25.57
N GLN A 536 0.57 -11.90 -25.66
CA GLN A 536 0.83 -13.24 -26.18
C GLN A 536 0.48 -14.28 -25.12
#